data_AF-A0A378KQ98-F1
#
_entry.id   AF-A0A378KQ98-F1
#
_cell.length_a   1.000
_cell.length_b   1.000
_cell.length_c   1.000
_cell.angle_alpha   90.00
_cell.angle_beta   90.00
_cell.angle_gamma   90.00
#
_symmetry.space_group_name_H-M   'P 1'
#
loop_
_entity.id
_entity.type
_entity.pdbx_description
1 polymer ?
#
loop_
_entity_poly.entity_id
_entity_poly.type
_entity_poly.pdbx_seq_one_letter_code
_entity_poly.pdbx_strand_id
1 'polypeptide(L)'
;MPLPHVLINNQKIALFKHFDYFYGPLINTTPLGKFRVPQTVRINDEVLIFIWNSSEQAYHAQKILHLKSKLSANDARQQLLTTALWSIHNFSGKNSFLPEDYKNIVDELTQNYPWHFGETKKDFDRLCDAHFHVKYNPAGGSNPLTQEPYTLEFMRTVLRLKLDANPNLKHMVMQLAGEGILPIEVSRHDYNWASGPDGSGLNMLGILILEEGNRLLAEHGYSLTIADPRGAYSALQKSHRHQLSHDILEPQQNQLSVTHAAPQISQAQFPTSQHSGYWVCSQGQNRAAYISKGTVIIGIFRDKTHTEWKKSDHLNKFRDIIYNAPITNQAFVSMSQLDWIYNNANPALATKAALYQNGQALAGIFKRNGAQSDWEQSGDLSQFSALQPKKAVPNPSRRAEIPVTTLKPSNDPRSINRLLNKLNLNFYEHKQMLFWQSKVTSGGTLYRGYTLPHSIAKVLKEIDKSNTPYISYTDFKTMIENSLKQDSGSLSSQLGLSGFFRSSHVSELRKMAQEGTIESFNPTLIR
;
A
#
# COMPACT_ATOMS: atom_id res chain seq x y z
N MET A 1 -37.16 -1.50 -3.85
CA MET A 1 -37.53 -1.80 -2.45
C MET A 1 -36.95 -0.71 -1.56
N PRO A 2 -37.66 -0.24 -0.53
CA PRO A 2 -37.12 0.76 0.39
C PRO A 2 -35.89 0.21 1.12
N LEU A 3 -34.94 1.08 1.44
CA LEU A 3 -33.72 0.69 2.15
C LEU A 3 -34.04 0.22 3.59
N PRO A 4 -33.43 -0.89 4.07
CA PRO A 4 -33.66 -1.39 5.43
C PRO A 4 -33.25 -0.34 6.48
N HIS A 5 -34.08 -0.07 7.48
CA HIS A 5 -33.76 0.92 8.50
C HIS A 5 -34.43 0.61 9.83
N VAL A 6 -33.91 1.20 10.89
CA VAL A 6 -34.58 1.31 12.19
C VAL A 6 -35.16 2.71 12.32
N LEU A 7 -36.28 2.84 13.02
CA LEU A 7 -36.85 4.13 13.39
C LEU A 7 -36.52 4.47 14.84
N ILE A 8 -35.96 5.65 15.07
CA ILE A 8 -35.86 6.27 16.39
C ILE A 8 -36.59 7.61 16.33
N ASN A 9 -37.77 7.70 16.95
CA ASN A 9 -38.61 8.89 17.00
C ASN A 9 -38.75 9.60 15.63
N ASN A 10 -39.14 8.83 14.61
CA ASN A 10 -39.29 9.22 13.20
C ASN A 10 -38.00 9.44 12.41
N GLN A 11 -36.82 9.38 13.03
CA GLN A 11 -35.56 9.38 12.31
C GLN A 11 -35.24 7.97 11.81
N LYS A 12 -35.04 7.81 10.50
CA LYS A 12 -34.54 6.57 9.91
C LYS A 12 -33.03 6.46 10.13
N ILE A 13 -32.58 5.31 10.60
CA ILE A 13 -31.16 5.00 10.78
C ILE A 13 -30.76 3.69 10.08
N ALA A 14 -29.56 3.66 9.51
CA ALA A 14 -28.97 2.49 8.88
C ALA A 14 -27.80 1.96 9.73
N LEU A 15 -27.96 0.76 10.30
CA LEU A 15 -26.98 0.18 11.22
C LEU A 15 -25.91 -0.62 10.48
N PHE A 16 -24.63 -0.33 10.73
CA PHE A 16 -23.50 -1.07 10.16
C PHE A 16 -22.40 -1.37 11.19
N LYS A 17 -21.79 -2.57 11.09
CA LYS A 17 -20.78 -3.10 12.04
C LYS A 17 -20.00 -4.25 11.42
N HIS A 18 -20.72 -5.23 10.89
CA HIS A 18 -20.15 -6.42 10.28
C HIS A 18 -20.19 -6.32 8.76
N PHE A 19 -19.12 -6.74 8.10
CA PHE A 19 -18.97 -6.68 6.66
C PHE A 19 -20.08 -7.42 5.91
N ASP A 20 -20.51 -8.57 6.43
CA ASP A 20 -21.47 -9.47 5.77
C ASP A 20 -22.92 -9.00 5.87
N TYR A 21 -23.17 -7.82 6.42
CA TYR A 21 -24.52 -7.25 6.56
C TYR A 21 -24.83 -6.28 5.41
N PHE A 22 -26.10 -5.93 5.24
CA PHE A 22 -26.57 -5.09 4.12
C PHE A 22 -25.74 -3.80 3.94
N TYR A 23 -25.51 -3.06 5.03
CA TYR A 23 -24.67 -1.86 5.05
C TYR A 23 -23.21 -2.13 5.44
N GLY A 24 -22.86 -3.39 5.67
CA GLY A 24 -21.52 -3.84 6.06
C GLY A 24 -20.38 -3.33 5.19
N PRO A 25 -20.53 -3.24 3.86
CA PRO A 25 -19.54 -2.62 2.97
C PRO A 25 -19.11 -1.19 3.34
N LEU A 26 -19.90 -0.45 4.12
CA LEU A 26 -19.60 0.93 4.52
C LEU A 26 -18.57 1.02 5.67
N ILE A 27 -18.32 -0.05 6.42
CA ILE A 27 -17.31 -0.06 7.49
C ILE A 27 -15.91 0.30 6.94
N ASN A 28 -15.04 0.81 7.82
CA ASN A 28 -13.64 1.06 7.46
C ASN A 28 -12.84 -0.25 7.36
N THR A 29 -13.01 -1.14 8.34
CA THR A 29 -12.32 -2.43 8.46
C THR A 29 -12.91 -3.49 7.52
N THR A 30 -12.73 -3.29 6.22
CA THR A 30 -13.16 -4.25 5.19
C THR A 30 -12.14 -5.37 5.00
N PRO A 31 -12.57 -6.59 4.59
CA PRO A 31 -11.65 -7.65 4.19
C PRO A 31 -10.76 -7.21 3.02
N LEU A 32 -9.51 -7.65 3.04
CA LEU A 32 -8.52 -7.30 2.03
C LEU A 32 -8.98 -7.71 0.63
N GLY A 33 -8.83 -6.78 -0.31
CA GLY A 33 -9.15 -6.96 -1.73
C GLY A 33 -10.64 -6.86 -2.06
N LYS A 34 -11.55 -6.74 -1.07
CA LYS A 34 -12.99 -6.64 -1.33
C LYS A 34 -13.39 -5.26 -1.84
N PHE A 35 -12.94 -4.20 -1.16
CA PHE A 35 -13.20 -2.80 -1.49
C PHE A 35 -11.89 -2.04 -1.59
N ARG A 36 -11.17 -2.29 -2.68
CA ARG A 36 -9.87 -1.65 -2.94
C ARG A 36 -10.04 -0.14 -3.14
N VAL A 37 -9.09 0.62 -2.62
CA VAL A 37 -9.07 2.08 -2.70
C VAL A 37 -7.85 2.50 -3.53
N PRO A 38 -8.01 2.80 -4.83
CA PRO A 38 -6.94 3.34 -5.64
C PRO A 38 -6.65 4.78 -5.23
N GLN A 39 -5.37 5.13 -5.08
CA GLN A 39 -4.94 6.50 -4.78
C GLN A 39 -3.69 6.84 -5.57
N THR A 40 -3.72 8.00 -6.23
CA THR A 40 -2.54 8.62 -6.83
C THR A 40 -2.06 9.73 -5.91
N VAL A 41 -0.78 9.71 -5.54
CA VAL A 41 -0.17 10.70 -4.66
C VAL A 41 1.07 11.28 -5.33
N ARG A 42 1.28 12.58 -5.18
CA ARG A 42 2.52 13.23 -5.62
C ARG A 42 3.42 13.41 -4.40
N ILE A 43 4.60 12.80 -4.42
CA ILE A 43 5.61 12.87 -3.36
C ILE A 43 6.93 13.27 -4.02
N ASN A 44 7.52 14.40 -3.64
CA ASN A 44 8.80 14.89 -4.17
C ASN A 44 8.84 14.94 -5.70
N ASP A 45 7.79 15.49 -6.32
CA ASP A 45 7.58 15.52 -7.78
C ASP A 45 7.42 14.18 -8.49
N GLU A 46 7.55 13.07 -7.77
CA GLU A 46 7.19 11.74 -8.26
C GLU A 46 5.71 11.46 -8.04
N VAL A 47 5.08 10.86 -9.04
CA VAL A 47 3.72 10.35 -8.93
C VAL A 47 3.79 8.89 -8.54
N LEU A 48 3.38 8.59 -7.30
CA LEU A 48 3.23 7.23 -6.79
C LEU A 48 1.76 6.83 -6.86
N ILE A 49 1.52 5.56 -7.21
CA ILE A 49 0.18 5.00 -7.20
C ILE A 49 0.12 3.84 -6.24
N PHE A 50 -0.89 3.87 -5.39
CA PHE A 50 -1.20 2.83 -4.43
C PHE A 50 -2.58 2.25 -4.73
N ILE A 51 -2.72 0.93 -4.58
CA ILE A 51 -4.02 0.27 -4.55
C ILE A 51 -4.16 -0.33 -3.15
N TRP A 52 -4.74 0.44 -2.23
CA TRP A 52 -4.96 -0.03 -0.87
C TRP A 52 -5.97 -1.17 -0.90
N ASN A 53 -5.66 -2.31 -0.28
CA ASN A 53 -6.53 -3.48 -0.29
C ASN A 53 -7.76 -3.34 0.63
N SER A 54 -7.78 -2.36 1.54
CA SER A 54 -8.94 -1.99 2.36
C SER A 54 -9.00 -0.49 2.65
N SER A 55 -10.16 -0.01 3.11
CA SER A 55 -10.33 1.37 3.58
C SER A 55 -9.48 1.67 4.82
N GLU A 56 -9.31 0.69 5.72
CA GLU A 56 -8.43 0.80 6.89
C GLU A 56 -6.97 1.10 6.48
N GLN A 57 -6.43 0.41 5.47
CA GLN A 57 -5.09 0.71 4.92
C GLN A 57 -5.02 2.11 4.36
N ALA A 58 -6.00 2.50 3.54
CA ALA A 58 -6.04 3.82 2.92
C ALA A 58 -6.12 4.94 3.98
N TYR A 59 -6.90 4.74 5.04
CA TYR A 59 -7.05 5.68 6.15
C TYR A 59 -5.75 5.88 6.91
N HIS A 60 -5.08 4.78 7.27
CA HIS A 60 -3.79 4.86 7.94
C HIS A 60 -2.68 5.43 7.04
N ALA A 61 -2.74 5.16 5.72
CA ALA A 61 -1.84 5.78 4.75
C ALA A 61 -2.00 7.30 4.69
N GLN A 62 -3.23 7.83 4.82
CA GLN A 62 -3.44 9.30 4.82
C GLN A 62 -2.68 10.00 5.94
N LYS A 63 -2.54 9.38 7.11
CA LYS A 63 -1.77 9.93 8.24
C LYS A 63 -0.30 10.13 7.87
N ILE A 64 0.29 9.10 7.26
CA ILE A 64 1.69 9.13 6.81
C ILE A 64 1.85 10.12 5.65
N LEU A 65 0.92 10.14 4.69
CA LEU A 65 0.93 11.09 3.58
C LEU A 65 0.85 12.54 4.05
N HIS A 66 -0.01 12.82 5.04
CA HIS A 66 -0.12 14.14 5.67
C HIS A 66 1.19 14.55 6.33
N LEU A 67 1.81 13.67 7.13
CA LEU A 67 3.13 13.95 7.71
C LEU A 67 4.16 14.22 6.61
N LYS A 68 4.21 13.42 5.54
CA LYS A 68 5.13 13.66 4.40
C LYS A 68 4.93 15.03 3.75
N SER A 69 3.70 15.49 3.59
CA SER A 69 3.42 16.82 3.00
C SER A 69 3.91 17.99 3.85
N LYS A 70 4.10 17.79 5.17
CA LYS A 70 4.66 18.80 6.08
C LYS A 70 6.18 18.91 5.99
N LEU A 71 6.83 17.99 5.30
CA LEU A 71 8.29 17.89 5.25
C LEU A 71 8.83 18.40 3.91
N SER A 72 10.03 18.97 3.94
CA SER A 72 10.74 19.31 2.69
C SER A 72 11.06 18.05 1.89
N ALA A 73 11.24 18.18 0.57
CA ALA A 73 11.53 17.04 -0.30
C ALA A 73 12.86 16.33 0.05
N ASN A 74 13.82 17.07 0.61
CA ASN A 74 15.14 16.58 1.00
C ASN A 74 15.21 16.11 2.47
N ASP A 75 14.08 16.11 3.20
CA ASP A 75 14.06 15.64 4.59
C ASP A 75 14.32 14.13 4.65
N ALA A 76 15.27 13.69 5.47
CA ALA A 76 15.65 12.29 5.61
C ALA A 76 14.47 11.37 5.98
N ARG A 77 13.43 11.91 6.64
CA ARG A 77 12.22 11.17 6.98
C ARG A 77 11.35 10.82 5.77
N GLN A 78 11.52 11.51 4.63
CA GLN A 78 10.73 11.24 3.42
C GLN A 78 10.83 9.78 2.99
N GLN A 79 12.06 9.24 2.95
CA GLN A 79 12.30 7.85 2.54
C GLN A 79 11.73 6.86 3.55
N LEU A 80 11.91 7.11 4.86
CA LEU A 80 11.38 6.26 5.92
C LEU A 80 9.84 6.18 5.89
N LEU A 81 9.18 7.32 5.70
CA LEU A 81 7.73 7.39 5.56
C LEU A 81 7.24 6.74 4.26
N THR A 82 7.99 6.83 3.15
CA THR A 82 7.68 6.10 1.91
C THR A 82 7.79 4.59 2.12
N THR A 83 8.81 4.11 2.83
CA THR A 83 8.94 2.68 3.20
C THR A 83 7.73 2.23 4.03
N ALA A 84 7.29 3.03 5.00
CA ALA A 84 6.12 2.71 5.80
C ALA A 84 4.82 2.65 4.97
N LEU A 85 4.65 3.53 3.97
CA LEU A 85 3.54 3.44 3.01
C LEU A 85 3.57 2.12 2.24
N TRP A 86 4.75 1.68 1.80
CA TRP A 86 4.90 0.38 1.14
C TRP A 86 4.64 -0.81 2.08
N SER A 87 4.99 -0.70 3.36
CA SER A 87 4.64 -1.71 4.37
C SER A 87 3.13 -1.81 4.56
N ILE A 88 2.41 -0.68 4.61
CA ILE A 88 0.93 -0.68 4.64
C ILE A 88 0.40 -1.33 3.36
N HIS A 89 0.87 -0.89 2.19
CA HIS A 89 0.39 -1.37 0.89
C HIS A 89 0.58 -2.88 0.70
N ASN A 90 1.74 -3.41 1.06
CA ASN A 90 2.13 -4.79 0.84
C ASN A 90 1.72 -5.74 1.97
N PHE A 91 0.93 -5.27 2.94
CA PHE A 91 0.43 -6.11 4.01
C PHE A 91 -0.40 -7.29 3.46
N SER A 92 -0.01 -8.50 3.82
CA SER A 92 -0.66 -9.75 3.36
C SER A 92 -0.87 -10.77 4.48
N GLY A 93 -0.73 -10.37 5.74
CA GLY A 93 -0.65 -11.32 6.87
C GLY A 93 -1.99 -11.92 7.33
N LYS A 94 -3.12 -11.30 6.99
CA LYS A 94 -4.46 -11.63 7.52
C LYS A 94 -5.55 -11.34 6.47
N ASN A 95 -6.78 -11.77 6.74
CA ASN A 95 -7.96 -11.46 5.91
C ASN A 95 -8.37 -9.98 5.95
N SER A 96 -7.95 -9.23 6.97
CA SER A 96 -8.21 -7.80 7.13
C SER A 96 -6.97 -7.10 7.68
N PHE A 97 -6.81 -5.82 7.34
CA PHE A 97 -5.86 -4.92 8.00
C PHE A 97 -6.56 -4.27 9.18
N LEU A 98 -5.96 -4.34 10.37
CA LEU A 98 -6.52 -3.83 11.62
C LEU A 98 -5.68 -2.66 12.18
N PRO A 99 -6.23 -1.86 13.11
CA PRO A 99 -5.47 -0.79 13.78
C PRO A 99 -4.15 -1.26 14.42
N GLU A 100 -4.09 -2.50 14.92
CA GLU A 100 -2.87 -3.08 15.50
C GLU A 100 -1.79 -3.33 14.43
N ASP A 101 -2.18 -3.65 13.19
CA ASP A 101 -1.23 -3.87 12.09
C ASP A 101 -0.56 -2.54 11.70
N TYR A 102 -1.31 -1.43 11.69
CA TYR A 102 -0.72 -0.09 11.57
C TYR A 102 0.17 0.26 12.76
N LYS A 103 -0.28 -0.04 13.99
CA LYS A 103 0.51 0.21 15.19
C LYS A 103 1.87 -0.49 15.11
N ASN A 104 1.95 -1.73 14.65
CA ASN A 104 3.23 -2.43 14.49
C ASN A 104 4.19 -1.70 13.53
N ILE A 105 3.67 -1.15 12.42
CA ILE A 105 4.47 -0.36 11.47
C ILE A 105 4.97 0.93 12.12
N VAL A 106 4.12 1.61 12.89
CA VAL A 106 4.51 2.83 13.61
C VAL A 106 5.49 2.54 14.73
N ASP A 107 5.29 1.48 15.49
CA ASP A 107 6.17 1.06 16.58
C ASP A 107 7.58 0.77 16.03
N GLU A 108 7.69 0.14 14.85
CA GLU A 108 8.98 -0.05 14.16
C GLU A 108 9.64 1.30 13.84
N LEU A 109 8.89 2.29 13.35
CA LEU A 109 9.42 3.63 13.07
C LEU A 109 9.88 4.33 14.35
N THR A 110 9.09 4.32 15.41
CA THR A 110 9.39 5.04 16.66
C THR A 110 10.49 4.37 17.46
N GLN A 111 10.62 3.04 17.40
CA GLN A 111 11.70 2.30 18.06
C GLN A 111 13.04 2.47 17.35
N ASN A 112 13.04 2.43 16.01
CA ASN A 112 14.27 2.53 15.22
C ASN A 112 14.73 3.97 15.02
N TYR A 113 13.80 4.93 14.99
CA TYR A 113 14.07 6.34 14.71
C TYR A 113 13.34 7.31 15.66
N PRO A 114 13.50 7.17 16.99
CA PRO A 114 12.76 7.95 17.98
C PRO A 114 12.99 9.47 17.84
N TRP A 115 14.19 9.88 17.42
CA TRP A 115 14.52 11.30 17.19
C TRP A 115 13.79 11.92 15.99
N HIS A 116 13.27 11.10 15.07
CA HIS A 116 12.50 11.57 13.92
C HIS A 116 10.98 11.54 14.15
N PHE A 117 10.52 10.55 14.91
CA PHE A 117 9.12 10.16 14.97
C PHE A 117 8.51 10.15 16.38
N GLY A 118 9.30 10.50 17.39
CA GLY A 118 8.94 10.37 18.81
C GLY A 118 9.14 8.95 19.32
N GLU A 119 9.01 8.77 20.64
CA GLU A 119 9.27 7.49 21.31
C GLU A 119 8.06 6.54 21.27
N THR A 120 6.87 7.07 21.02
CA THR A 120 5.62 6.31 21.08
C THR A 120 4.75 6.53 19.85
N LYS A 121 3.84 5.58 19.57
CA LYS A 121 2.76 5.75 18.59
C LYS A 121 1.98 7.06 18.81
N LYS A 122 1.76 7.46 20.06
CA LYS A 122 1.03 8.70 20.39
C LYS A 122 1.79 9.94 19.91
N ASP A 123 3.12 9.93 19.99
CA ASP A 123 3.96 11.02 19.48
C ASP A 123 3.95 11.04 17.95
N PHE A 124 4.01 9.86 17.32
CA PHE A 124 3.88 9.76 15.87
C PHE A 124 2.52 10.26 15.36
N ASP A 125 1.43 9.86 16.00
CA ASP A 125 0.09 10.34 15.67
C ASP A 125 -0.01 11.87 15.90
N ARG A 126 0.72 12.43 16.87
CA ARG A 126 0.80 13.89 17.06
C ARG A 126 1.49 14.57 15.86
N LEU A 127 2.59 14.02 15.36
CA LEU A 127 3.28 14.55 14.17
C LEU A 127 2.38 14.52 12.93
N CYS A 128 1.57 13.47 12.79
CA CYS A 128 0.60 13.30 11.72
C CYS A 128 -0.71 14.10 11.94
N ASP A 129 -0.82 14.90 13.01
CA ASP A 129 -2.06 15.57 13.43
C ASP A 129 -3.27 14.62 13.57
N ALA A 130 -3.01 13.33 13.83
CA ALA A 130 -3.99 12.24 13.88
C ALA A 130 -4.33 11.79 15.32
N HIS A 131 -4.08 12.65 16.31
CA HIS A 131 -4.13 12.34 17.74
C HIS A 131 -5.44 12.83 18.41
N PHE A 132 -6.49 13.07 17.62
CA PHE A 132 -7.82 13.41 18.11
C PHE A 132 -8.49 12.26 18.86
N HIS A 133 -9.14 12.56 19.98
CA HIS A 133 -10.09 11.66 20.61
C HIS A 133 -11.13 12.46 21.39
N VAL A 134 -12.42 12.23 21.15
CA VAL A 134 -13.49 13.05 21.76
C VAL A 134 -13.41 13.14 23.29
N LYS A 135 -13.13 12.02 23.99
CA LYS A 135 -13.01 12.01 25.45
C LYS A 135 -11.64 12.42 26.01
N TYR A 136 -10.55 12.00 25.36
CA TYR A 136 -9.21 12.08 25.94
C TYR A 136 -8.35 13.20 25.35
N ASN A 137 -8.70 13.70 24.16
CA ASN A 137 -7.98 14.76 23.48
C ASN A 137 -8.86 15.48 22.44
N PRO A 138 -9.91 16.20 22.86
CA PRO A 138 -10.91 16.79 21.95
C PRO A 138 -10.37 17.93 21.07
N ALA A 139 -9.27 18.58 21.48
CA ALA A 139 -8.59 19.61 20.69
C ALA A 139 -7.38 19.04 19.90
N GLY A 140 -7.16 17.72 19.97
CA GLY A 140 -6.02 17.08 19.32
C GLY A 140 -6.15 17.08 17.82
N GLY A 141 -5.11 17.53 17.11
CA GLY A 141 -5.04 17.37 15.66
C GLY A 141 -6.11 18.15 14.90
N SER A 142 -6.59 19.26 15.46
CA SER A 142 -7.54 20.15 14.76
C SER A 142 -6.86 20.86 13.60
N ASN A 143 -7.55 20.93 12.46
CA ASN A 143 -7.19 21.77 11.33
C ASN A 143 -7.47 23.24 11.70
N PRO A 144 -6.48 24.15 11.63
CA PRO A 144 -6.66 25.54 12.02
C PRO A 144 -7.66 26.31 11.17
N LEU A 145 -7.93 25.87 9.94
CA LEU A 145 -8.86 26.52 9.01
C LEU A 145 -10.31 26.12 9.27
N THR A 146 -10.56 24.82 9.48
CA THR A 146 -11.92 24.29 9.64
C THR A 146 -12.33 24.08 11.09
N GLN A 147 -11.36 24.11 12.02
CA GLN A 147 -11.51 23.72 13.42
C GLN A 147 -11.94 22.25 13.63
N GLU A 148 -11.93 21.45 12.56
CA GLU A 148 -12.25 20.04 12.59
C GLU A 148 -10.98 19.18 12.76
N PRO A 149 -11.06 17.99 13.37
CA PRO A 149 -9.93 17.06 13.39
C PRO A 149 -9.48 16.65 11.98
N TYR A 150 -8.18 16.66 11.69
CA TYR A 150 -7.61 16.19 10.40
C TYR A 150 -8.00 14.75 10.06
N THR A 151 -8.28 13.91 11.07
CA THR A 151 -8.77 12.55 10.87
C THR A 151 -10.07 12.49 10.05
N LEU A 152 -10.92 13.53 10.11
CA LEU A 152 -12.11 13.62 9.29
C LEU A 152 -11.76 13.83 7.81
N GLU A 153 -10.79 14.68 7.49
CA GLU A 153 -10.33 14.89 6.11
C GLU A 153 -9.68 13.63 5.53
N PHE A 154 -8.92 12.91 6.35
CA PHE A 154 -8.36 11.62 5.97
C PHE A 154 -9.46 10.64 5.58
N MET A 155 -10.51 10.52 6.41
CA MET A 155 -11.61 9.60 6.14
C MET A 155 -12.48 10.06 4.96
N ARG A 156 -12.74 11.37 4.81
CA ARG A 156 -13.44 11.93 3.63
C ARG A 156 -12.72 11.54 2.33
N THR A 157 -11.40 11.68 2.31
CA THR A 157 -10.57 11.28 1.16
C THR A 157 -10.72 9.80 0.85
N VAL A 158 -10.60 8.94 1.86
CA VAL A 158 -10.73 7.48 1.69
C VAL A 158 -12.12 7.10 1.22
N LEU A 159 -13.16 7.69 1.81
CA LEU A 159 -14.54 7.41 1.46
C LEU A 159 -14.81 7.79 0.00
N ARG A 160 -14.41 8.99 -0.44
CA ARG A 160 -14.55 9.40 -1.84
C ARG A 160 -13.89 8.41 -2.79
N LEU A 161 -12.62 8.09 -2.55
CA LEU A 161 -11.86 7.14 -3.38
C LEU A 161 -12.51 5.73 -3.38
N LYS A 162 -13.02 5.28 -2.24
CA LYS A 162 -13.73 4.00 -2.10
C LYS A 162 -15.01 4.01 -2.94
N LEU A 163 -15.83 5.05 -2.85
CA LEU A 163 -17.09 5.14 -3.59
C LEU A 163 -16.84 5.28 -5.10
N ASP A 164 -15.85 6.07 -5.51
CA ASP A 164 -15.49 6.21 -6.92
C ASP A 164 -15.02 4.89 -7.53
N ALA A 165 -14.32 4.06 -6.77
CA ALA A 165 -13.92 2.72 -7.20
C ALA A 165 -15.05 1.68 -7.15
N ASN A 166 -16.18 1.97 -6.48
CA ASN A 166 -17.26 1.00 -6.23
C ASN A 166 -18.64 1.61 -6.51
N PRO A 167 -19.11 1.60 -7.78
CA PRO A 167 -20.36 2.24 -8.20
C PRO A 167 -21.61 1.79 -7.42
N ASN A 168 -21.70 0.50 -7.08
CA ASN A 168 -22.81 -0.02 -6.28
C ASN A 168 -22.84 0.58 -4.87
N LEU A 169 -21.68 0.77 -4.24
CA LEU A 169 -21.58 1.40 -2.93
C LEU A 169 -21.89 2.90 -3.03
N LYS A 170 -21.41 3.56 -4.09
CA LYS A 170 -21.75 4.95 -4.40
C LYS A 170 -23.25 5.16 -4.54
N HIS A 171 -23.93 4.27 -5.26
CA HIS A 171 -25.39 4.29 -5.41
C HIS A 171 -26.10 4.10 -4.06
N MET A 172 -25.67 3.12 -3.26
CA MET A 172 -26.23 2.90 -1.91
C MET A 172 -26.11 4.14 -1.02
N VAL A 173 -24.96 4.82 -1.03
CA VAL A 173 -24.76 6.06 -0.26
C VAL A 173 -25.66 7.19 -0.74
N MET A 174 -25.84 7.35 -2.05
CA MET A 174 -26.80 8.32 -2.61
C MET A 174 -28.25 7.99 -2.22
N GLN A 175 -28.63 6.72 -2.22
CA GLN A 175 -29.97 6.29 -1.79
C GLN A 175 -30.21 6.55 -0.29
N LEU A 176 -29.24 6.25 0.57
CA LEU A 176 -29.31 6.59 2.00
C LEU A 176 -29.56 8.09 2.20
N ALA A 177 -28.82 8.93 1.49
CA ALA A 177 -28.99 10.38 1.53
C ALA A 177 -30.35 10.85 1.01
N GLY A 178 -30.79 10.29 -0.12
CA GLY A 178 -32.07 10.65 -0.75
C GLY A 178 -33.27 10.25 0.11
N GLU A 179 -33.20 9.10 0.78
CA GLU A 179 -34.26 8.63 1.67
C GLU A 179 -34.20 9.23 3.08
N GLY A 180 -33.19 10.05 3.38
CA GLY A 180 -33.00 10.65 4.71
C GLY A 180 -32.68 9.63 5.80
N ILE A 181 -31.86 8.62 5.47
CA ILE A 181 -31.47 7.56 6.40
C ILE A 181 -30.07 7.85 6.94
N LEU A 182 -29.97 8.06 8.25
CA LEU A 182 -28.72 8.38 8.93
C LEU A 182 -27.90 7.11 9.19
N PRO A 183 -26.71 6.93 8.58
CA PRO A 183 -25.89 5.76 8.87
C PRO A 183 -25.33 5.85 10.29
N ILE A 184 -25.35 4.74 11.03
CA ILE A 184 -24.79 4.63 12.38
C ILE A 184 -23.89 3.40 12.48
N GLU A 185 -22.61 3.64 12.76
CA GLU A 185 -21.68 2.56 13.08
C GLU A 185 -21.94 2.07 14.51
N VAL A 186 -22.10 0.75 14.67
CA VAL A 186 -22.37 0.11 15.95
C VAL A 186 -21.07 -0.46 16.52
N SER A 187 -20.53 0.18 17.57
CA SER A 187 -19.30 -0.28 18.24
C SER A 187 -19.35 -0.01 19.73
N ARG A 188 -18.89 -0.98 20.52
CA ARG A 188 -18.77 -0.86 21.99
C ARG A 188 -17.50 -0.12 22.41
N HIS A 189 -16.55 0.04 21.49
CA HIS A 189 -15.19 0.48 21.80
C HIS A 189 -14.82 1.83 21.17
N ASP A 190 -15.63 2.34 20.25
CA ASP A 190 -15.31 3.54 19.49
C ASP A 190 -16.28 4.68 19.81
N TYR A 191 -15.73 5.79 20.33
CA TYR A 191 -16.48 7.02 20.60
C TYR A 191 -16.31 8.07 19.50
N ASN A 192 -15.37 7.90 18.59
CA ASN A 192 -15.14 8.85 17.49
C ASN A 192 -15.99 8.43 16.28
N TRP A 193 -15.76 7.22 15.77
CA TRP A 193 -16.32 6.76 14.49
C TRP A 193 -17.74 6.19 14.62
N ALA A 194 -18.10 5.69 15.81
CA ALA A 194 -19.37 5.04 16.11
C ALA A 194 -20.23 5.80 17.13
N SER A 195 -21.46 5.32 17.37
CA SER A 195 -22.33 5.83 18.44
C SER A 195 -21.86 5.46 19.85
N GLY A 196 -20.93 4.50 19.96
CA GLY A 196 -20.27 4.13 21.20
C GLY A 196 -21.10 3.24 22.14
N PRO A 197 -20.51 2.82 23.27
CA PRO A 197 -21.12 1.89 24.21
C PRO A 197 -22.40 2.40 24.85
N ASP A 198 -22.51 3.70 25.09
CA ASP A 198 -23.61 4.34 25.81
C ASP A 198 -24.35 5.40 24.95
N GLY A 199 -24.13 5.38 23.64
CA GLY A 199 -24.70 6.33 22.70
C GLY A 199 -24.09 7.73 22.74
N SER A 200 -23.00 7.94 23.50
CA SER A 200 -22.29 9.24 23.57
C SER A 200 -21.21 9.44 22.51
N GLY A 201 -20.98 8.45 21.65
CA GLY A 201 -20.02 8.55 20.55
C GLY A 201 -20.46 9.55 19.49
N LEU A 202 -19.52 10.06 18.71
CA LEU A 202 -19.77 11.11 17.72
C LEU A 202 -20.28 10.58 16.38
N ASN A 203 -20.25 9.26 16.15
CA ASN A 203 -20.67 8.62 14.90
C ASN A 203 -20.08 9.31 13.65
N MET A 204 -18.80 9.69 13.72
CA MET A 204 -18.16 10.46 12.65
C MET A 204 -18.22 9.72 11.30
N LEU A 205 -18.09 8.38 11.28
CA LEU A 205 -18.08 7.64 10.02
C LEU A 205 -19.45 7.71 9.34
N GLY A 206 -20.52 7.49 10.11
CA GLY A 206 -21.88 7.56 9.60
C GLY A 206 -22.25 8.95 9.08
N ILE A 207 -21.83 10.00 9.80
CA ILE A 207 -21.97 11.40 9.38
C ILE A 207 -21.25 11.65 8.05
N LEU A 208 -19.98 11.24 7.93
CA LEU A 208 -19.20 11.45 6.70
C LEU A 208 -19.77 10.69 5.50
N ILE A 209 -20.34 9.50 5.71
CA ILE A 209 -21.07 8.75 4.67
C ILE A 209 -22.24 9.57 4.14
N LEU A 210 -23.04 10.17 5.04
CA LEU A 210 -24.18 10.98 4.65
C LEU A 210 -23.77 12.31 4.01
N GLU A 211 -22.72 12.97 4.52
CA GLU A 211 -22.12 14.17 3.90
C GLU A 211 -21.71 13.89 2.43
N GLU A 212 -21.05 12.77 2.17
CA GLU A 212 -20.63 12.40 0.82
C GLU A 212 -21.81 12.02 -0.08
N GLY A 213 -22.84 11.36 0.47
CA GLY A 213 -24.10 11.11 -0.25
C GLY A 213 -24.82 12.41 -0.65
N ASN A 214 -24.90 13.37 0.26
CA ASN A 214 -25.46 14.70 -0.03
C ASN A 214 -24.67 15.42 -1.12
N ARG A 215 -23.34 15.37 -1.08
CA ARG A 215 -22.49 15.95 -2.12
C ARG A 215 -22.80 15.35 -3.49
N LEU A 216 -22.91 14.03 -3.57
CA LEU A 216 -23.23 13.33 -4.81
C LEU A 216 -24.64 13.65 -5.34
N LEU A 217 -25.63 13.78 -4.45
CA LEU A 217 -26.98 14.22 -4.84
C LEU A 217 -26.98 15.65 -5.38
N ALA A 218 -26.27 16.57 -4.73
CA ALA A 218 -26.15 17.96 -5.15
C ALA A 218 -25.49 18.09 -6.53
N GLU A 219 -24.48 17.28 -6.86
CA GLU A 219 -23.86 17.23 -8.19
C GLU A 219 -24.84 16.85 -9.31
N HIS A 220 -25.92 16.14 -8.97
CA HIS A 220 -26.99 15.76 -9.90
C HIS A 220 -28.22 16.67 -9.82
N GLY A 221 -28.16 17.75 -9.03
CA GLY A 221 -29.28 18.70 -8.86
C GLY A 221 -30.45 18.17 -8.03
N TYR A 222 -30.26 17.09 -7.26
CA TYR A 222 -31.30 16.56 -6.38
C TYR A 222 -31.36 17.33 -5.05
N SER A 223 -32.56 17.37 -4.45
CA SER A 223 -32.77 17.95 -3.13
C SER A 223 -32.18 17.07 -2.02
N LEU A 224 -31.67 17.71 -0.96
CA LEU A 224 -31.13 17.01 0.21
C LEU A 224 -32.20 16.80 1.28
N THR A 225 -32.42 15.55 1.68
CA THR A 225 -33.41 15.21 2.73
C THR A 225 -32.90 15.54 4.14
N ILE A 226 -31.60 15.33 4.40
CA ILE A 226 -30.93 15.76 5.63
C ILE A 226 -29.79 16.69 5.23
N ALA A 227 -30.04 18.01 5.19
CA ALA A 227 -29.05 18.98 4.74
C ALA A 227 -27.84 19.12 5.70
N ASP A 228 -28.07 18.97 7.01
CA ASP A 228 -27.03 19.00 8.05
C ASP A 228 -26.96 17.65 8.79
N PRO A 229 -26.16 16.69 8.29
CA PRO A 229 -25.96 15.38 8.94
C PRO A 229 -25.51 15.47 10.40
N ARG A 230 -24.69 16.48 10.74
CA ARG A 230 -24.13 16.65 12.10
C ARG A 230 -25.18 17.16 13.06
N GLY A 231 -25.91 18.20 12.67
CA GLY A 231 -27.04 18.70 13.43
C GLY A 231 -28.10 17.63 13.64
N ALA A 232 -28.42 16.84 12.60
CA ALA A 232 -29.36 15.73 12.69
C ALA A 232 -28.92 14.65 13.69
N TYR A 233 -27.66 14.19 13.60
CA TYR A 233 -27.13 13.23 14.57
C TYR A 233 -27.06 13.81 15.99
N SER A 234 -26.62 15.06 16.15
CA SER A 234 -26.55 15.73 17.46
C SER A 234 -27.92 15.85 18.12
N ALA A 235 -28.95 16.22 17.35
CA ALA A 235 -30.33 16.30 17.83
C ALA A 235 -30.86 14.91 18.23
N LEU A 236 -30.61 13.89 17.42
CA LEU A 236 -30.97 12.50 17.71
C LEU A 236 -30.28 12.01 19.00
N GLN A 237 -28.97 12.25 19.12
CA GLN A 237 -28.19 11.88 20.29
C GLN A 237 -28.68 12.58 21.55
N LYS A 238 -28.93 13.90 21.49
CA LYS A 238 -29.42 14.67 22.64
C LYS A 238 -30.77 14.15 23.15
N SER A 239 -31.66 13.73 22.24
CA SER A 239 -33.02 13.30 22.57
C SER A 239 -33.14 11.80 22.88
N HIS A 240 -32.26 10.96 22.30
CA HIS A 240 -32.39 9.49 22.33
C HIS A 240 -31.06 8.77 22.61
N ARG A 241 -30.12 9.40 23.34
CA ARG A 241 -28.79 8.86 23.64
C ARG A 241 -28.78 7.37 23.99
N HIS A 242 -29.61 6.94 24.94
CA HIS A 242 -29.64 5.53 25.35
C HIS A 242 -30.01 4.60 24.18
N GLN A 243 -30.94 4.99 23.31
CA GLN A 243 -31.34 4.16 22.17
C GLN A 243 -30.23 4.04 21.11
N LEU A 244 -29.23 4.93 21.15
CA LEU A 244 -28.03 4.86 20.31
C LEU A 244 -26.90 4.01 20.90
N SER A 245 -27.09 3.42 22.09
CA SER A 245 -26.06 2.61 22.73
C SER A 245 -25.82 1.31 21.97
N HIS A 246 -24.58 0.82 22.00
CA HIS A 246 -24.20 -0.44 21.37
C HIS A 246 -25.14 -1.60 21.73
N ASP A 247 -25.46 -1.75 23.01
CA ASP A 247 -26.25 -2.88 23.52
C ASP A 247 -27.72 -2.84 23.07
N ILE A 248 -28.22 -1.68 22.65
CA ILE A 248 -29.55 -1.53 22.04
C ILE A 248 -29.48 -1.73 20.52
N LEU A 249 -28.47 -1.17 19.85
CA LEU A 249 -28.37 -1.18 18.39
C LEU A 249 -27.88 -2.52 17.81
N GLU A 250 -26.96 -3.22 18.48
CA GLU A 250 -26.40 -4.49 17.96
C GLU A 250 -27.49 -5.57 17.76
N PRO A 251 -28.41 -5.82 18.72
CA PRO A 251 -29.51 -6.76 18.50
C PRO A 251 -30.43 -6.37 17.34
N GLN A 252 -30.74 -5.08 17.19
CA GLN A 252 -31.59 -4.58 16.10
C GLN A 252 -30.94 -4.78 14.74
N GLN A 253 -29.62 -4.54 14.65
CA GLN A 253 -28.86 -4.79 13.44
C GLN A 253 -28.90 -6.27 13.06
N ASN A 254 -28.71 -7.18 14.02
CA ASN A 254 -28.76 -8.63 13.76
C ASN A 254 -30.14 -9.06 13.23
N GLN A 255 -31.22 -8.47 13.73
CA GLN A 255 -32.58 -8.71 13.23
C GLN A 255 -32.77 -8.24 11.78
N LEU A 256 -32.23 -7.06 11.43
CA LEU A 256 -32.25 -6.55 10.06
C LEU A 256 -31.47 -7.46 9.08
N SER A 257 -30.35 -8.04 9.53
CA SER A 257 -29.53 -8.92 8.70
C SER A 257 -30.18 -10.26 8.37
N VAL A 258 -31.05 -10.78 9.23
CA VAL A 258 -31.83 -12.00 8.93
C VAL A 258 -32.86 -11.76 7.83
N THR A 259 -33.40 -10.54 7.77
CA THR A 259 -34.45 -10.17 6.80
C THR A 259 -33.90 -9.62 5.49
N HIS A 260 -32.66 -9.12 5.48
CA HIS A 260 -32.03 -8.51 4.31
C HIS A 260 -30.61 -9.02 4.14
N ALA A 261 -30.42 -9.94 3.19
CA ALA A 261 -29.09 -10.41 2.82
C ALA A 261 -28.23 -9.26 2.28
N ALA A 262 -26.92 -9.31 2.51
CA ALA A 262 -26.00 -8.34 1.93
C ALA A 262 -26.18 -8.27 0.40
N PRO A 263 -26.21 -7.06 -0.19
CA PRO A 263 -26.30 -6.96 -1.63
C PRO A 263 -25.11 -7.69 -2.24
N GLN A 264 -25.38 -8.53 -3.24
CA GLN A 264 -24.35 -9.14 -4.07
C GLN A 264 -23.68 -8.01 -4.86
N ILE A 265 -22.69 -7.38 -4.26
CA ILE A 265 -21.89 -6.37 -4.94
C ILE A 265 -21.02 -7.14 -5.92
N SER A 266 -21.49 -7.19 -7.18
CA SER A 266 -20.68 -7.61 -8.30
C SER A 266 -19.43 -6.73 -8.28
N GLN A 267 -18.30 -7.31 -7.87
CA GLN A 267 -17.04 -6.60 -7.95
C GLN A 267 -16.89 -6.19 -9.41
N ALA A 268 -16.56 -4.92 -9.66
CA ALA A 268 -15.88 -4.60 -10.89
C ALA A 268 -14.66 -5.53 -10.90
N GLN A 269 -14.67 -6.53 -11.79
CA GLN A 269 -13.57 -7.47 -11.92
C GLN A 269 -12.37 -6.67 -12.41
N PHE A 270 -11.62 -6.09 -11.47
CA PHE A 270 -10.21 -5.91 -11.71
C PHE A 270 -9.68 -7.31 -11.99
N PRO A 271 -9.05 -7.57 -13.15
CA PRO A 271 -8.57 -8.91 -13.46
C PRO A 271 -7.61 -9.35 -12.36
N THR A 272 -8.11 -10.21 -11.47
CA THR A 272 -7.40 -10.79 -10.32
C THR A 272 -6.65 -12.06 -10.71
N SER A 273 -6.65 -12.44 -11.98
CA SER A 273 -5.82 -13.53 -12.47
C SER A 273 -4.38 -13.07 -12.61
N GLN A 274 -3.52 -13.62 -11.76
CA GLN A 274 -2.11 -13.81 -12.05
C GLN A 274 -1.96 -14.26 -13.51
N HIS A 275 -1.17 -13.52 -14.31
CA HIS A 275 -0.81 -13.84 -15.70
C HIS A 275 -1.79 -13.47 -16.84
N SER A 276 -2.14 -12.19 -17.01
CA SER A 276 -2.29 -11.62 -18.36
C SER A 276 -2.19 -10.10 -18.29
N GLY A 277 -1.37 -9.49 -19.14
CA GLY A 277 -1.41 -8.05 -19.31
C GLY A 277 -2.55 -7.67 -20.27
N TYR A 278 -2.93 -6.41 -20.27
CA TYR A 278 -3.99 -5.85 -21.10
C TYR A 278 -3.53 -4.52 -21.74
N TRP A 279 -4.10 -4.17 -22.89
CA TRP A 279 -3.79 -2.91 -23.57
C TRP A 279 -4.83 -1.84 -23.26
N VAL A 280 -4.41 -0.58 -23.13
CA VAL A 280 -5.27 0.60 -22.90
C VAL A 280 -4.87 1.73 -23.83
N CYS A 281 -5.85 2.44 -24.41
CA CYS A 281 -5.62 3.60 -25.29
C CYS A 281 -6.03 4.93 -24.63
N SER A 282 -5.32 6.01 -24.96
CA SER A 282 -5.69 7.38 -24.57
C SER A 282 -6.96 7.86 -25.29
N GLN A 283 -7.67 8.85 -24.74
CA GLN A 283 -8.92 9.41 -25.30
C GLN A 283 -8.82 10.03 -26.71
N GLY A 284 -7.62 10.15 -27.29
CA GLY A 284 -7.43 10.55 -28.70
C GLY A 284 -6.90 9.44 -29.61
N GLN A 285 -6.83 8.19 -29.11
CA GLN A 285 -6.28 7.01 -29.81
C GLN A 285 -4.85 7.18 -30.38
N ASN A 286 -4.10 8.20 -29.96
CA ASN A 286 -2.73 8.47 -30.43
C ASN A 286 -1.65 7.92 -29.50
N ARG A 287 -2.06 7.29 -28.40
CA ARG A 287 -1.17 6.64 -27.43
C ARG A 287 -1.87 5.39 -26.91
N ALA A 288 -1.12 4.30 -26.77
CA ALA A 288 -1.58 3.06 -26.16
C ALA A 288 -0.48 2.44 -25.29
N ALA A 289 -0.88 1.67 -24.28
CA ALA A 289 0.04 1.02 -23.36
C ALA A 289 -0.39 -0.40 -23.03
N TYR A 290 0.57 -1.32 -22.97
CA TYR A 290 0.39 -2.66 -22.43
C TYR A 290 0.73 -2.66 -20.95
N ILE A 291 -0.22 -3.10 -20.14
CA ILE A 291 -0.15 -3.09 -18.69
C ILE A 291 -0.15 -4.54 -18.23
N SER A 292 0.85 -4.94 -17.45
CA SER A 292 0.89 -6.25 -16.80
C SER A 292 1.17 -6.07 -15.33
N LYS A 293 0.34 -6.71 -14.48
CA LYS A 293 0.43 -6.59 -13.00
C LYS A 293 0.45 -5.13 -12.50
N GLY A 294 -0.30 -4.24 -13.16
CA GLY A 294 -0.37 -2.81 -12.80
C GLY A 294 0.78 -1.95 -13.29
N THR A 295 1.72 -2.51 -14.06
CA THR A 295 2.88 -1.78 -14.60
C THR A 295 2.77 -1.65 -16.11
N VAL A 296 3.05 -0.46 -16.66
CA VAL A 296 3.24 -0.27 -18.10
C VAL A 296 4.51 -1.02 -18.51
N ILE A 297 4.36 -2.03 -19.35
CA ILE A 297 5.47 -2.81 -19.91
C ILE A 297 5.85 -2.29 -21.30
N ILE A 298 4.88 -1.78 -22.06
CA ILE A 298 5.08 -1.22 -23.41
C ILE A 298 4.21 0.03 -23.56
N GLY A 299 4.76 1.11 -24.10
CA GLY A 299 4.00 2.28 -24.55
C GLY A 299 4.25 2.53 -26.02
N ILE A 300 3.20 2.81 -26.79
CA ILE A 300 3.27 3.15 -28.22
C ILE A 300 2.49 4.43 -28.49
N PHE A 301 3.00 5.32 -29.35
CA PHE A 301 2.36 6.58 -29.68
C PHE A 301 2.46 6.91 -31.17
N ARG A 302 1.56 7.78 -31.64
CA ARG A 302 1.68 8.50 -32.90
C ARG A 302 2.17 9.91 -32.62
N ASP A 303 3.08 10.41 -33.44
CA ASP A 303 3.48 11.82 -33.41
C ASP A 303 2.39 12.71 -34.02
N LYS A 304 2.63 14.04 -34.03
CA LYS A 304 1.63 15.05 -34.43
C LYS A 304 1.11 14.90 -35.87
N THR A 305 1.77 14.08 -36.70
CA THR A 305 1.33 13.81 -38.08
C THR A 305 0.37 12.62 -38.16
N HIS A 306 0.15 11.88 -37.07
CA HIS A 306 -0.80 10.76 -36.95
C HIS A 306 -0.60 9.59 -37.92
N THR A 307 0.54 9.52 -38.62
CA THR A 307 0.78 8.57 -39.71
C THR A 307 1.42 7.25 -39.25
N GLU A 308 2.31 7.26 -38.25
CA GLU A 308 3.05 6.06 -37.83
C GLU A 308 3.08 5.84 -36.32
N TRP A 309 3.01 4.57 -35.92
CA TRP A 309 3.16 4.15 -34.53
C TRP A 309 4.65 3.96 -34.17
N LYS A 310 5.05 4.50 -33.02
CA LYS A 310 6.41 4.41 -32.47
C LYS A 310 6.37 3.85 -31.05
N LYS A 311 7.29 2.95 -30.72
CA LYS A 311 7.53 2.53 -29.34
C LYS A 311 8.13 3.69 -28.56
N SER A 312 7.68 3.89 -27.32
CA SER A 312 8.29 4.85 -26.41
C SER A 312 9.30 4.17 -25.50
N ASP A 313 10.49 4.74 -25.39
CA ASP A 313 11.48 4.39 -24.37
C ASP A 313 11.14 5.00 -22.99
N HIS A 314 10.19 5.92 -22.96
CA HIS A 314 9.73 6.61 -21.76
C HIS A 314 8.34 6.13 -21.34
N LEU A 315 8.28 4.96 -20.71
CA LEU A 315 7.01 4.32 -20.28
C LEU A 315 6.21 5.17 -19.27
N ASN A 316 6.89 6.06 -18.54
CA ASN A 316 6.24 6.98 -17.60
C ASN A 316 5.27 7.95 -18.28
N LYS A 317 5.45 8.26 -19.58
CA LYS A 317 4.57 9.15 -20.37
C LYS A 317 3.23 8.53 -20.77
N PHE A 318 3.01 7.27 -20.39
CA PHE A 318 1.80 6.50 -20.69
C PHE A 318 1.01 6.14 -19.42
N ARG A 319 1.52 6.53 -18.25
CA ARG A 319 0.85 6.23 -16.97
C ARG A 319 -0.46 7.00 -16.84
N ASP A 320 -0.59 8.18 -17.44
CA ASP A 320 -1.83 8.96 -17.49
C ASP A 320 -2.98 8.23 -18.21
N ILE A 321 -2.66 7.33 -19.15
CA ILE A 321 -3.65 6.50 -19.85
C ILE A 321 -4.32 5.50 -18.90
N ILE A 322 -3.62 5.08 -17.84
CA ILE A 322 -4.15 4.20 -16.79
C ILE A 322 -5.21 4.93 -15.96
N TYR A 323 -5.06 6.24 -15.75
CA TYR A 323 -5.83 6.99 -14.75
C TYR A 323 -6.90 7.90 -15.33
N ASN A 324 -6.76 8.35 -16.58
CA ASN A 324 -7.71 9.27 -17.23
C ASN A 324 -8.70 8.56 -18.17
N ALA A 325 -8.55 7.27 -18.42
CA ALA A 325 -9.58 6.49 -19.10
C ALA A 325 -10.64 6.09 -18.06
N PRO A 326 -11.90 6.57 -18.15
CA PRO A 326 -12.96 6.07 -17.29
C PRO A 326 -13.00 4.54 -17.44
N ILE A 327 -13.03 3.81 -16.32
CA ILE A 327 -12.96 2.33 -16.30
C ILE A 327 -14.11 1.71 -17.13
N THR A 328 -15.19 2.47 -17.37
CA THR A 328 -16.32 2.10 -18.22
C THR A 328 -16.05 2.25 -19.73
N ASN A 329 -15.03 3.01 -20.13
CA ASN A 329 -14.55 3.14 -21.51
C ASN A 329 -13.15 2.54 -21.63
N GLN A 330 -13.05 1.21 -21.50
CA GLN A 330 -11.88 0.50 -22.00
C GLN A 330 -11.83 0.69 -23.52
N ALA A 331 -11.05 1.68 -23.99
CA ALA A 331 -10.78 1.86 -25.40
C ALA A 331 -9.81 0.77 -25.84
N PHE A 332 -10.37 -0.33 -26.33
CA PHE A 332 -9.65 -1.46 -26.88
C PHE A 332 -8.93 -1.11 -28.20
N VAL A 333 -7.85 -1.84 -28.46
CA VAL A 333 -6.86 -1.59 -29.51
C VAL A 333 -7.48 -1.78 -30.91
N SER A 334 -7.29 -0.82 -31.82
CA SER A 334 -7.70 -0.90 -33.23
C SER A 334 -6.89 -1.93 -34.03
N MET A 335 -7.43 -2.42 -35.15
CA MET A 335 -6.75 -3.41 -36.01
C MET A 335 -5.37 -2.93 -36.51
N SER A 336 -5.26 -1.64 -36.88
CA SER A 336 -3.99 -1.03 -37.30
C SER A 336 -2.92 -1.03 -36.21
N GLN A 337 -3.32 -1.00 -34.93
CA GLN A 337 -2.40 -1.08 -33.80
C GLN A 337 -1.95 -2.52 -33.56
N LEU A 338 -2.85 -3.51 -33.73
CA LEU A 338 -2.50 -4.93 -33.61
C LEU A 338 -1.52 -5.37 -34.70
N ASP A 339 -1.71 -4.93 -35.94
CA ASP A 339 -0.77 -5.22 -37.03
C ASP A 339 0.61 -4.62 -36.75
N TRP A 340 0.69 -3.40 -36.24
CA TRP A 340 1.97 -2.82 -35.85
C TRP A 340 2.63 -3.59 -34.70
N ILE A 341 1.87 -3.97 -33.67
CA ILE A 341 2.38 -4.73 -32.50
C ILE A 341 2.90 -6.10 -32.93
N TYR A 342 2.15 -6.80 -33.79
CA TYR A 342 2.53 -8.11 -34.32
C TYR A 342 3.83 -8.01 -35.12
N ASN A 343 3.94 -7.01 -36.01
CA ASN A 343 5.08 -6.89 -36.91
C ASN A 343 6.33 -6.27 -36.25
N ASN A 344 6.19 -5.43 -35.21
CA ASN A 344 7.28 -4.57 -34.74
C ASN A 344 7.62 -4.66 -33.24
N ALA A 345 6.71 -5.15 -32.38
CA ALA A 345 6.94 -5.14 -30.93
C ALA A 345 7.16 -6.54 -30.35
N ASN A 346 6.16 -7.43 -30.50
CA ASN A 346 6.24 -8.84 -30.11
C ASN A 346 4.98 -9.59 -30.62
N PRO A 347 5.11 -10.55 -31.56
CA PRO A 347 3.98 -11.32 -32.09
C PRO A 347 3.16 -12.06 -31.02
N ALA A 348 3.80 -12.55 -29.95
CA ALA A 348 3.14 -13.31 -28.88
C ALA A 348 2.24 -12.45 -27.98
N LEU A 349 2.43 -11.12 -27.99
CA LEU A 349 1.57 -10.18 -27.27
C LEU A 349 0.36 -9.75 -28.10
N ALA A 350 0.45 -9.82 -29.43
CA ALA A 350 -0.67 -9.51 -30.33
C ALA A 350 -1.74 -10.61 -30.30
N THR A 351 -1.35 -11.88 -30.10
CA THR A 351 -2.26 -13.04 -30.06
C THR A 351 -3.21 -13.10 -28.84
N LYS A 352 -3.19 -12.11 -27.94
CA LYS A 352 -3.97 -12.11 -26.68
C LYS A 352 -4.85 -10.87 -26.50
N ALA A 353 -5.08 -10.09 -27.56
CA ALA A 353 -5.96 -8.93 -27.51
C ALA A 353 -7.42 -9.31 -27.79
N ALA A 354 -8.35 -8.77 -27.00
CA ALA A 354 -9.78 -8.82 -27.28
C ALA A 354 -10.17 -7.65 -28.20
N LEU A 355 -11.01 -7.93 -29.21
CA LEU A 355 -11.35 -6.98 -30.28
C LEU A 355 -12.80 -6.48 -30.15
N TYR A 356 -13.03 -5.20 -30.43
CA TYR A 356 -14.36 -4.59 -30.49
C TYR A 356 -14.48 -3.76 -31.78
N GLN A 357 -15.60 -3.87 -32.47
CA GLN A 357 -15.97 -3.01 -33.60
C GLN A 357 -17.28 -2.31 -33.23
N ASN A 358 -17.35 -0.99 -33.39
CA ASN A 358 -18.53 -0.17 -33.10
C ASN A 358 -19.14 -0.35 -31.70
N GLY A 359 -18.30 -0.56 -30.68
CA GLY A 359 -18.76 -0.69 -29.29
C GLY A 359 -19.38 -2.05 -28.94
N GLN A 360 -19.38 -3.03 -29.86
CA GLN A 360 -19.77 -4.41 -29.56
C GLN A 360 -18.55 -5.32 -29.41
N ALA A 361 -18.60 -6.20 -28.41
CA ALA A 361 -17.60 -7.22 -28.16
C ALA A 361 -17.65 -8.23 -29.30
N LEU A 362 -16.62 -8.27 -30.15
CA LEU A 362 -16.44 -9.43 -31.00
C LEU A 362 -15.82 -10.49 -30.10
N ALA A 363 -16.67 -11.34 -29.49
CA ALA A 363 -16.23 -12.43 -28.63
C ALA A 363 -15.31 -13.38 -29.42
N GLY A 364 -14.00 -13.13 -29.37
CA GLY A 364 -13.02 -13.94 -30.07
C GLY A 364 -11.59 -13.46 -29.86
N ILE A 365 -10.68 -14.42 -29.65
CA ILE A 365 -9.23 -14.22 -29.75
C ILE A 365 -8.89 -14.39 -31.22
N PHE A 366 -8.22 -13.40 -31.83
CA PHE A 366 -7.83 -13.45 -33.23
C PHE A 366 -6.44 -14.08 -33.36
N LYS A 367 -6.30 -15.10 -34.21
CA LYS A 367 -5.02 -15.73 -34.54
C LYS A 367 -4.69 -15.46 -36.00
N ARG A 368 -3.46 -15.05 -36.27
CA ARG A 368 -2.92 -14.94 -37.63
C ARG A 368 -2.18 -16.23 -37.98
N ASN A 369 -2.71 -17.02 -38.91
CA ASN A 369 -2.11 -18.29 -39.32
C ASN A 369 -1.06 -18.06 -40.42
N GLY A 370 0.20 -17.89 -40.01
CA GLY A 370 1.33 -17.81 -40.94
C GLY A 370 1.34 -16.56 -41.82
N ALA A 371 2.09 -16.63 -42.92
CA ALA A 371 2.48 -15.49 -43.77
C ALA A 371 1.36 -14.90 -44.66
N GLN A 372 0.12 -15.39 -44.56
CA GLN A 372 -1.03 -14.84 -45.28
C GLN A 372 -1.89 -13.95 -44.37
N SER A 373 -2.58 -12.99 -44.97
CA SER A 373 -2.88 -11.66 -44.43
C SER A 373 -4.10 -11.55 -43.49
N ASP A 374 -4.79 -12.62 -43.15
CA ASP A 374 -6.12 -12.49 -42.55
C ASP A 374 -6.15 -12.96 -41.09
N TRP A 375 -6.82 -12.17 -40.24
CA TRP A 375 -7.04 -12.46 -38.82
C TRP A 375 -8.28 -13.34 -38.65
N GLU A 376 -8.12 -14.56 -38.11
CA GLU A 376 -9.23 -15.50 -37.91
C GLU A 376 -9.73 -15.48 -36.45
N GLN A 377 -11.05 -15.46 -36.25
CA GLN A 377 -11.69 -15.57 -34.94
C GLN A 377 -11.58 -17.01 -34.42
N SER A 378 -10.92 -17.23 -33.27
CA SER A 378 -10.79 -18.55 -32.65
C SER A 378 -12.15 -19.04 -32.13
N GLY A 379 -12.70 -20.10 -32.74
CA GLY A 379 -14.04 -20.62 -32.46
C GLY A 379 -14.21 -21.53 -31.22
N ASP A 380 -13.15 -21.85 -30.48
CA ASP A 380 -13.23 -22.76 -29.32
C ASP A 380 -12.78 -22.10 -28.01
N LEU A 381 -13.75 -21.73 -27.18
CA LEU A 381 -13.55 -21.16 -25.83
C LEU A 381 -13.36 -22.23 -24.74
N SER A 382 -13.61 -23.51 -25.04
CA SER A 382 -13.65 -24.59 -24.04
C SER A 382 -12.28 -25.12 -23.63
N GLN A 383 -11.24 -24.88 -24.43
CA GLN A 383 -9.87 -25.33 -24.17
C GLN A 383 -9.17 -24.58 -23.01
N PHE A 384 -9.79 -23.54 -22.48
CA PHE A 384 -9.22 -22.71 -21.41
C PHE A 384 -9.97 -22.79 -20.07
N SER A 385 -11.03 -23.61 -19.98
CA SER A 385 -11.75 -23.89 -18.73
C SER A 385 -11.06 -24.96 -17.85
N ALA A 386 -10.02 -25.64 -18.35
CA ALA A 386 -9.47 -26.87 -17.76
C ALA A 386 -8.39 -26.67 -16.66
N LEU A 387 -8.18 -25.47 -16.14
CA LEU A 387 -7.27 -25.22 -15.00
C LEU A 387 -8.06 -24.98 -13.71
N GLN A 388 -8.85 -25.97 -13.30
CA GLN A 388 -9.38 -26.10 -11.94
C GLN A 388 -8.43 -26.99 -11.12
N PRO A 389 -8.10 -26.64 -9.86
CA PRO A 389 -7.14 -27.40 -9.07
C PRO A 389 -7.68 -28.79 -8.71
N LYS A 390 -6.92 -29.84 -9.04
CA LYS A 390 -7.16 -31.20 -8.52
C LYS A 390 -6.97 -31.20 -7.00
N LYS A 391 -8.01 -31.63 -6.26
CA LYS A 391 -7.95 -31.98 -4.84
C LYS A 391 -6.79 -32.95 -4.58
N ALA A 392 -5.84 -32.56 -3.73
CA ALA A 392 -4.84 -33.48 -3.19
C ALA A 392 -5.46 -34.29 -2.04
N VAL A 393 -5.48 -35.61 -2.20
CA VAL A 393 -5.70 -36.58 -1.12
C VAL A 393 -4.34 -36.83 -0.43
N PRO A 394 -4.25 -36.90 0.90
CA PRO A 394 -2.98 -37.16 1.58
C PRO A 394 -2.70 -38.67 1.62
N ASN A 395 -1.44 -39.05 1.42
CA ASN A 395 -0.93 -40.30 1.97
C ASN A 395 0.50 -40.09 2.52
N PRO A 396 0.86 -40.70 3.66
CA PRO A 396 2.01 -40.31 4.46
C PRO A 396 3.26 -41.14 4.14
N SER A 397 4.39 -40.67 4.70
CA SER A 397 5.61 -41.43 4.98
C SER A 397 6.56 -41.67 3.80
N ARG A 398 7.62 -40.85 3.72
CA ARG A 398 8.98 -41.37 3.47
C ARG A 398 10.06 -40.38 3.94
N ARG A 399 10.82 -40.83 4.94
CA ARG A 399 12.15 -40.35 5.30
C ARG A 399 13.08 -40.57 4.11
N ALA A 400 13.83 -39.55 3.70
CA ALA A 400 15.02 -39.70 2.88
C ALA A 400 15.98 -38.53 3.15
N GLU A 401 17.26 -38.86 3.06
CA GLU A 401 18.42 -38.16 3.57
C GLU A 401 18.68 -36.81 2.87
N ILE A 402 19.30 -35.87 3.59
CA ILE A 402 19.70 -34.56 3.07
C ILE A 402 21.11 -34.69 2.48
N PRO A 403 21.31 -34.50 1.17
CA PRO A 403 22.64 -34.33 0.60
C PRO A 403 23.14 -32.90 0.88
N VAL A 404 24.43 -32.80 1.20
CA VAL A 404 25.16 -31.53 1.37
C VAL A 404 25.19 -30.81 0.02
N THR A 405 24.28 -29.89 -0.21
CA THR A 405 24.33 -28.95 -1.34
C THR A 405 25.09 -27.69 -0.93
N THR A 406 26.09 -27.34 -1.72
CA THR A 406 26.81 -26.07 -1.73
C THR A 406 25.81 -24.89 -1.75
N LEU A 407 25.83 -24.09 -0.67
CA LEU A 407 24.95 -22.93 -0.51
C LEU A 407 25.48 -21.75 -1.35
N LYS A 408 24.63 -21.19 -2.20
CA LYS A 408 24.92 -19.90 -2.85
C LYS A 408 24.79 -18.76 -1.83
N PRO A 409 25.67 -17.75 -1.87
CA PRO A 409 25.59 -16.59 -0.97
C PRO A 409 24.25 -15.87 -1.13
N SER A 410 23.64 -15.51 0.00
CA SER A 410 22.36 -14.82 0.05
C SER A 410 22.54 -13.33 -0.23
N ASN A 411 21.87 -12.83 -1.27
CA ASN A 411 21.71 -11.39 -1.53
C ASN A 411 20.59 -10.76 -0.69
N ASP A 412 20.11 -11.44 0.37
CA ASP A 412 19.05 -10.92 1.25
C ASP A 412 19.57 -9.77 2.10
N PRO A 413 19.05 -8.54 1.91
CA PRO A 413 19.47 -7.38 2.69
C PRO A 413 19.28 -7.52 4.21
N ARG A 414 18.36 -8.39 4.65
CA ARG A 414 18.12 -8.65 6.08
C ARG A 414 19.28 -9.37 6.75
N SER A 415 19.97 -10.26 6.03
CA SER A 415 21.13 -11.00 6.55
C SER A 415 22.33 -10.09 6.76
N ILE A 416 22.50 -9.10 5.87
CA ILE A 416 23.59 -8.12 5.94
C ILE A 416 23.35 -7.10 7.06
N ASN A 417 22.11 -6.61 7.24
CA ASN A 417 21.78 -5.75 8.37
C ASN A 417 21.97 -6.45 9.73
N ARG A 418 21.65 -7.75 9.83
CA ARG A 418 21.96 -8.54 11.03
C ARG A 418 23.46 -8.64 11.29
N LEU A 419 24.28 -8.79 10.24
CA LEU A 419 25.73 -8.82 10.36
C LEU A 419 26.28 -7.45 10.81
N LEU A 420 25.83 -6.36 10.20
CA LEU A 420 26.21 -5.00 10.61
C LEU A 420 25.83 -4.73 12.07
N ASN A 421 24.65 -5.16 12.52
CA ASN A 421 24.24 -5.07 13.92
C ASN A 421 25.14 -5.86 14.86
N LYS A 422 25.52 -7.09 14.51
CA LYS A 422 26.46 -7.88 15.32
C LYS A 422 27.83 -7.23 15.44
N LEU A 423 28.28 -6.53 14.41
CA LEU A 423 29.58 -5.85 14.38
C LEU A 423 29.54 -4.44 14.99
N ASN A 424 28.39 -3.98 15.46
CA ASN A 424 28.12 -2.59 15.82
C ASN A 424 28.45 -1.59 14.69
N LEU A 425 28.36 -2.00 13.42
CA LEU A 425 28.65 -1.16 12.25
C LEU A 425 27.39 -0.64 11.56
N ASN A 426 26.22 -0.79 12.16
CA ASN A 426 25.00 -0.19 11.68
C ASN A 426 24.96 1.30 12.04
N PHE A 427 25.40 2.11 11.09
CA PHE A 427 25.47 3.56 11.19
C PHE A 427 24.12 4.27 11.21
N TYR A 428 23.01 3.53 11.11
CA TYR A 428 21.67 4.03 11.38
C TYR A 428 21.30 3.97 12.87
N GLU A 429 22.06 3.24 13.70
CA GLU A 429 21.81 3.13 15.14
C GLU A 429 22.71 4.09 15.94
N HIS A 430 22.12 5.12 16.54
CA HIS A 430 22.82 6.13 17.34
C HIS A 430 23.71 5.51 18.46
N LYS A 431 23.22 4.45 19.12
CA LYS A 431 23.97 3.74 20.17
C LYS A 431 25.28 3.15 19.64
N GLN A 432 25.30 2.68 18.40
CA GLN A 432 26.50 2.14 17.76
C GLN A 432 27.47 3.26 17.35
N MET A 433 26.95 4.42 16.92
CA MET A 433 27.76 5.61 16.66
C MET A 433 28.42 6.16 17.93
N LEU A 434 27.68 6.22 19.05
CA LEU A 434 28.21 6.58 20.36
C LEU A 434 29.22 5.55 20.87
N PHE A 435 28.96 4.25 20.67
CA PHE A 435 29.91 3.20 20.98
C PHE A 435 31.24 3.46 20.28
N TRP A 436 31.24 3.70 18.96
CA TRP A 436 32.49 3.97 18.23
C TRP A 436 33.12 5.31 18.57
N GLN A 437 32.33 6.35 18.81
CA GLN A 437 32.84 7.63 19.29
C GLN A 437 33.57 7.47 20.64
N SER A 438 33.05 6.63 21.54
CA SER A 438 33.71 6.30 22.80
C SER A 438 35.04 5.54 22.64
N LYS A 439 35.30 4.98 21.46
CA LYS A 439 36.56 4.29 21.13
C LYS A 439 37.62 5.20 20.51
N VAL A 440 37.34 6.50 20.32
CA VAL A 440 38.35 7.45 19.82
C VAL A 440 39.29 7.84 20.95
N THR A 441 40.53 7.34 20.90
CA THR A 441 41.55 7.64 21.91
C THR A 441 42.45 8.82 21.52
N SER A 442 42.69 9.06 20.23
CA SER A 442 43.37 10.26 19.72
C SER A 442 43.20 10.39 18.20
N GLY A 443 42.71 11.54 17.71
CA GLY A 443 42.49 11.78 16.28
C GLY A 443 41.39 10.89 15.69
N GLY A 444 40.25 11.50 15.36
CA GLY A 444 39.12 10.82 14.72
C GLY A 444 38.69 11.51 13.43
N THR A 445 37.88 10.84 12.64
CA THR A 445 37.24 11.44 11.46
C THR A 445 35.78 11.74 11.78
N LEU A 446 35.36 12.96 11.48
CA LEU A 446 33.96 13.36 11.53
C LEU A 446 33.16 12.59 10.46
N TYR A 447 32.10 11.94 10.90
CA TYR A 447 31.11 11.27 10.07
C TYR A 447 29.73 11.45 10.67
N ARG A 448 28.83 12.12 9.92
CA ARG A 448 27.45 12.43 10.33
C ARG A 448 27.32 13.04 11.75
N GLY A 449 28.25 13.92 12.13
CA GLY A 449 28.24 14.58 13.44
C GLY A 449 28.95 13.82 14.56
N TYR A 450 29.45 12.61 14.31
CA TYR A 450 30.22 11.81 15.27
C TYR A 450 31.70 11.81 14.90
N THR A 451 32.57 12.01 15.89
CA THR A 451 34.01 11.77 15.73
C THR A 451 34.27 10.29 15.94
N LEU A 452 34.61 9.57 14.88
CA LEU A 452 34.80 8.11 14.92
C LEU A 452 36.27 7.74 14.65
N PRO A 453 36.71 6.52 15.00
CA PRO A 453 38.02 6.02 14.57
C PRO A 453 38.12 6.11 13.05
N HIS A 454 39.29 6.54 12.55
CA HIS A 454 39.50 6.78 11.12
C HIS A 454 39.09 5.60 10.22
N SER A 455 39.35 4.36 10.65
CA SER A 455 38.91 3.14 9.94
C SER A 455 37.40 3.00 9.86
N ILE A 456 36.70 3.22 10.97
CA ILE A 456 35.23 3.11 11.04
C ILE A 456 34.60 4.17 10.15
N ALA A 457 35.02 5.43 10.27
CA ALA A 457 34.52 6.48 9.42
C ALA A 457 34.77 6.20 7.92
N LYS A 458 35.90 5.57 7.57
CA LYS A 458 36.20 5.20 6.18
C LYS A 458 35.27 4.10 5.67
N VAL A 459 35.08 3.02 6.45
CA VAL A 459 34.11 1.96 6.11
C VAL A 459 32.73 2.57 5.91
N LEU A 460 32.24 3.34 6.88
CA LEU A 460 30.91 3.94 6.82
C LEU A 460 30.73 4.91 5.64
N LYS A 461 31.75 5.69 5.29
CA LYS A 461 31.73 6.54 4.08
C LYS A 461 31.64 5.74 2.79
N GLU A 462 32.34 4.60 2.70
CA GLU A 462 32.22 3.71 1.53
C GLU A 462 30.84 3.05 1.45
N ILE A 463 30.25 2.69 2.60
CA ILE A 463 28.85 2.24 2.63
C ILE A 463 27.91 3.32 2.10
N ASP A 464 28.05 4.56 2.59
CA ASP A 464 27.22 5.70 2.18
C ASP A 464 27.35 6.04 0.68
N LYS A 465 28.54 5.86 0.09
CA LYS A 465 28.78 6.12 -1.34
C LYS A 465 27.99 5.22 -2.28
N SER A 466 27.57 4.03 -1.82
CA SER A 466 26.81 3.10 -2.65
C SER A 466 25.44 3.65 -3.06
N ASN A 467 24.93 4.70 -2.39
CA ASN A 467 23.62 5.33 -2.62
C ASN A 467 22.45 4.33 -2.60
N THR A 468 22.70 3.12 -2.10
CA THR A 468 21.77 2.03 -1.94
C THR A 468 21.62 1.79 -0.43
N PRO A 469 20.39 1.68 0.09
CA PRO A 469 20.17 1.40 1.52
C PRO A 469 20.67 0.01 1.95
N TYR A 470 21.20 -0.78 1.02
CA TYR A 470 21.71 -2.13 1.19
C TYR A 470 23.00 -2.28 0.40
N ILE A 471 24.05 -2.81 1.03
CA ILE A 471 25.26 -3.26 0.32
C ILE A 471 25.02 -4.72 -0.07
N SER A 472 25.34 -5.13 -1.30
CA SER A 472 25.29 -6.56 -1.62
C SER A 472 26.36 -7.32 -0.84
N TYR A 473 26.15 -8.61 -0.56
CA TYR A 473 27.14 -9.42 0.14
C TYR A 473 28.48 -9.43 -0.60
N THR A 474 28.42 -9.51 -1.93
CA THR A 474 29.58 -9.46 -2.82
C THR A 474 30.33 -8.14 -2.69
N ASP A 475 29.64 -7.00 -2.69
CA ASP A 475 30.29 -5.69 -2.57
C ASP A 475 30.91 -5.50 -1.19
N PHE A 476 30.23 -5.95 -0.13
CA PHE A 476 30.76 -5.90 1.24
C PHE A 476 32.00 -6.79 1.38
N LYS A 477 31.95 -8.02 0.87
CA LYS A 477 33.07 -8.97 0.86
C LYS A 477 34.25 -8.40 0.07
N THR A 478 34.02 -7.90 -1.15
CA THR A 478 35.05 -7.28 -2.00
C THR A 478 35.64 -6.05 -1.33
N MET A 479 34.84 -5.23 -0.63
CA MET A 479 35.33 -4.08 0.14
C MET A 479 36.27 -4.51 1.28
N ILE A 480 35.89 -5.55 2.05
CA ILE A 480 36.72 -6.10 3.12
C ILE A 480 38.00 -6.73 2.54
N GLU A 481 37.89 -7.54 1.49
CA GLU A 481 39.03 -8.16 0.82
C GLU A 481 39.99 -7.12 0.23
N ASN A 482 39.49 -6.07 -0.42
CA ASN A 482 40.32 -4.99 -0.95
C ASN A 482 40.99 -4.19 0.17
N SER A 483 40.34 -4.04 1.32
CA SER A 483 40.93 -3.44 2.51
C SER A 483 41.99 -4.34 3.16
N LEU A 484 41.89 -5.66 2.99
CA LEU A 484 42.83 -6.66 3.50
C LEU A 484 44.02 -6.92 2.56
N LYS A 485 43.86 -6.75 1.24
CA LYS A 485 44.87 -7.01 0.20
C LYS A 485 45.87 -5.86 -0.02
N GLN A 486 45.75 -4.74 0.70
CA GLN A 486 46.72 -3.64 0.61
C GLN A 486 48.00 -3.96 1.39
N ASP A 487 48.95 -4.61 0.71
CA ASP A 487 50.14 -5.22 1.30
C ASP A 487 51.21 -4.22 1.79
N SER A 488 51.65 -4.49 3.02
CA SER A 488 52.97 -4.37 3.69
C SER A 488 53.98 -3.23 3.47
N GLY A 489 53.69 -2.19 2.68
CA GLY A 489 54.40 -0.90 2.74
C GLY A 489 53.51 0.27 3.22
N SER A 490 52.29 -0.05 3.64
CA SER A 490 51.15 0.81 3.36
C SER A 490 50.83 1.83 4.46
N LEU A 491 50.10 2.87 4.04
CA LEU A 491 49.41 3.90 4.82
C LEU A 491 48.70 3.34 6.07
N SER A 492 48.40 2.05 6.14
CA SER A 492 47.84 1.36 7.32
C SER A 492 48.77 1.36 8.55
N SER A 493 50.11 1.36 8.36
CA SER A 493 51.10 1.56 9.42
C SER A 493 51.21 3.03 9.83
N GLN A 494 51.05 3.94 8.87
CA GLN A 494 51.02 5.40 9.09
C GLN A 494 49.69 5.90 9.68
N LEU A 495 48.61 5.12 9.56
CA LEU A 495 47.26 5.43 10.05
C LEU A 495 46.89 4.70 11.36
N GLY A 496 47.83 4.00 12.00
CA GLY A 496 47.60 3.36 13.31
C GLY A 496 46.61 2.19 13.28
N LEU A 497 46.35 1.58 12.11
CA LEU A 497 45.34 0.53 11.96
C LEU A 497 45.79 -0.86 12.45
N SER A 498 47.05 -1.00 12.84
CA SER A 498 47.62 -2.26 13.37
C SER A 498 46.89 -2.75 14.63
N GLY A 499 46.33 -1.85 15.45
CA GLY A 499 45.51 -2.20 16.61
C GLY A 499 44.09 -2.66 16.25
N PHE A 500 43.50 -2.11 15.18
CA PHE A 500 42.16 -2.47 14.71
C PHE A 500 42.10 -3.94 14.27
N PHE A 501 43.12 -4.39 13.52
CA PHE A 501 43.25 -5.77 13.04
C PHE A 501 43.70 -6.79 14.10
N ARG A 502 43.99 -6.35 15.33
CA ARG A 502 44.30 -7.21 16.49
C ARG A 502 43.15 -7.34 17.48
N SER A 503 42.06 -6.59 17.29
CA SER A 503 40.88 -6.70 18.15
C SER A 503 40.19 -8.06 17.97
N SER A 504 39.67 -8.63 19.06
CA SER A 504 38.93 -9.91 19.05
C SER A 504 37.83 -9.95 17.99
N HIS A 505 37.20 -8.81 17.71
CA HIS A 505 36.13 -8.65 16.72
C HIS A 505 36.62 -8.77 15.26
N VAL A 506 37.87 -8.38 14.96
CA VAL A 506 38.47 -8.58 13.63
C VAL A 506 39.07 -9.98 13.47
N SER A 507 39.53 -10.58 14.58
CA SER A 507 39.81 -12.02 14.61
C SER A 507 38.56 -12.85 14.33
N GLU A 508 37.40 -12.38 14.77
CA GLU A 508 36.10 -13.02 14.49
C GLU A 508 35.68 -12.83 13.02
N LEU A 509 35.88 -11.65 12.43
CA LEU A 509 35.71 -11.43 10.99
C LEU A 509 36.68 -12.28 10.14
N ARG A 510 37.94 -12.43 10.56
CA ARG A 510 38.91 -13.33 9.91
C ARG A 510 38.52 -14.79 10.06
N LYS A 511 38.10 -15.21 11.25
CA LYS A 511 37.65 -16.56 11.55
C LYS A 511 36.44 -16.92 10.70
N MET A 512 35.45 -16.03 10.62
CA MET A 512 34.26 -16.21 9.75
C MET A 512 34.62 -16.26 8.27
N ALA A 513 35.58 -15.45 7.81
CA ALA A 513 36.07 -15.48 6.43
C ALA A 513 36.91 -16.73 6.10
N GLN A 514 37.66 -17.27 7.06
CA GLN A 514 38.52 -18.45 6.91
C GLN A 514 37.77 -19.78 7.08
N GLU A 515 36.70 -19.81 7.89
CA GLU A 515 35.89 -21.02 8.16
C GLU A 515 34.78 -21.26 7.11
N GLY A 516 34.59 -20.37 6.13
CA GLY A 516 33.50 -20.49 5.15
C GLY A 516 32.09 -20.35 5.74
N THR A 517 31.96 -20.04 7.03
CA THR A 517 30.68 -19.92 7.77
C THR A 517 29.81 -18.76 7.31
N ILE A 518 30.34 -17.85 6.49
CA ILE A 518 29.55 -16.77 5.88
C ILE A 518 28.66 -17.30 4.73
N GLU A 519 28.99 -18.45 4.12
CA GLU A 519 28.14 -19.09 3.11
C GLU A 519 27.06 -20.01 3.71
N SER A 520 27.16 -20.37 5.00
CA SER A 520 26.30 -21.37 5.65
C SER A 520 25.27 -20.81 6.65
N PHE A 521 24.72 -19.62 6.41
CA PHE A 521 23.69 -19.06 7.30
C PHE A 521 22.33 -19.74 7.07
N ASN A 522 22.11 -20.86 7.78
CA ASN A 522 20.83 -21.59 7.81
C ASN A 522 19.91 -21.00 8.90
N PRO A 523 18.74 -20.42 8.59
CA PRO A 523 17.87 -19.76 9.57
C PRO A 523 17.18 -20.70 10.58
N THR A 524 17.38 -22.01 10.48
CA THR A 524 16.49 -23.01 11.12
C THR A 524 17.00 -23.58 12.45
N LEU A 525 18.09 -23.06 13.01
CA LEU A 525 18.68 -23.56 14.26
C LEU A 525 18.81 -22.46 15.32
N ILE A 526 17.68 -22.01 15.87
CA ILE A 526 17.60 -21.48 17.24
C ILE A 526 16.23 -21.89 17.82
N ARG A 527 16.27 -22.79 18.80
CA ARG A 527 15.29 -22.86 19.90
C ARG A 527 15.73 -21.91 20.98
#